data_AF-F3GKL0-F1
#
_entry.id   AF-F3GKL0-F1
#
_cell.length_a   1.000
_cell.length_b   1.000
_cell.length_c   1.000
_cell.angle_alpha   90.00
_cell.angle_beta   90.00
_cell.angle_gamma   90.00
#
_symmetry.space_group_name_H-M   'P 1'
#
loop_
_entity.id
_entity.type
_entity.pdbx_description
1 polymer ?
#
loop_
_entity_poly.entity_id
_entity_poly.type
_entity_poly.pdbx_seq_one_letter_code
_entity_poly.pdbx_strand_id
1 'polypeptide(L)'
;SLIFHRYSARYSDLLADYRGGSVRQYLAERELPLNRAQSLIGARLPSREEAAWLLMPRHMPALTVLTVSCDPAGQPVELSRSVSRADRFQYQVATPFKTT
;
A
#
# COMPACT_ATOMS: atom_id res chain seq x y z
N SER A 1 3.02 -4.53 -9.92
CA SER A 1 2.72 -3.22 -9.31
C SER A 1 3.95 -2.70 -8.60
N LEU A 2 4.02 -1.39 -8.38
CA LEU A 2 5.04 -0.74 -7.55
C LEU A 2 4.39 -0.36 -6.24
N ILE A 3 5.06 -0.59 -5.11
CA ILE A 3 4.55 -0.21 -3.80
C ILE A 3 5.69 0.44 -3.03
N PHE A 4 5.43 1.63 -2.50
CA PHE A 4 6.33 2.34 -1.63
C PHE A 4 5.70 2.45 -0.26
N HIS A 5 6.48 2.14 0.77
CA HIS A 5 6.07 2.26 2.16
C HIS A 5 6.90 3.36 2.83
N ARG A 6 6.24 4.22 3.59
CA ARG A 6 6.88 5.16 4.51
C ARG A 6 6.33 4.91 5.89
N TYR A 7 7.21 4.52 6.80
CA TYR A 7 6.87 4.27 8.20
C TYR A 7 7.26 5.46 9.07
N SER A 8 6.53 5.63 10.17
CA SER A 8 6.93 6.54 11.24
C SER A 8 8.33 6.18 11.74
N ALA A 9 9.13 7.19 12.12
CA ALA A 9 10.51 7.00 12.58
C ALA A 9 10.63 6.03 13.76
N ARG A 10 9.57 5.89 14.58
CA ARG A 10 9.52 4.93 15.70
C ARG A 10 9.57 3.45 15.27
N TYR A 11 9.37 3.15 13.99
CA TYR A 11 9.49 1.80 13.42
C TYR A 11 10.89 1.54 12.82
N SER A 12 11.82 2.52 12.87
CA SER A 12 13.14 2.39 12.23
C SER A 12 13.94 1.19 12.74
N ASP A 13 14.12 1.08 14.06
CA ASP A 13 14.84 -0.03 14.67
C ASP A 13 14.17 -1.37 14.39
N LEU A 14 12.84 -1.40 14.49
CA LEU A 14 12.04 -2.60 14.21
C LEU A 14 12.21 -3.09 12.76
N LEU A 15 12.38 -2.17 11.81
CA LEU A 15 12.50 -2.49 10.38
C LEU A 15 13.95 -2.63 9.91
N ALA A 16 14.95 -2.33 10.75
CA ALA A 16 16.36 -2.41 10.38
C ALA A 16 16.77 -3.83 9.94
N ASP A 17 16.17 -4.85 10.56
CA ASP A 17 16.44 -6.25 10.28
C ASP A 17 15.46 -6.89 9.28
N TYR A 18 14.55 -6.10 8.69
CA TYR A 18 13.64 -6.62 7.67
C TYR A 18 14.41 -7.00 6.39
N ARG A 19 14.29 -8.27 5.97
CA ARG A 19 15.04 -8.83 4.83
C ARG A 19 14.19 -9.07 3.57
N GLY A 20 12.91 -8.73 3.59
CA GLY A 20 12.00 -8.90 2.44
C GLY A 20 10.74 -9.70 2.78
N GLY A 21 9.92 -9.97 1.77
CA GLY A 21 8.60 -10.59 1.94
C GLY A 21 7.50 -9.58 2.20
N SER A 22 6.53 -9.89 3.07
CA SER A 22 5.46 -8.96 3.44
C SER A 22 5.83 -8.21 4.72
N VAL A 23 6.02 -6.88 4.63
CA VAL A 23 6.27 -6.06 5.83
C VAL A 23 5.11 -6.17 6.83
N ARG A 24 3.87 -6.28 6.35
CA ARG A 24 2.69 -6.46 7.22
C ARG A 24 2.76 -7.77 8.00
N GLN A 25 3.17 -8.85 7.36
CA GLN A 25 3.35 -10.14 8.03
C GLN A 25 4.50 -10.05 9.04
N TYR A 26 5.64 -9.48 8.63
CA TYR A 26 6.80 -9.28 9.50
C TYR A 26 6.46 -8.53 10.79
N LEU A 27 5.63 -7.49 10.69
CA LEU A 27 5.14 -6.72 11.85
C LEU A 27 4.10 -7.50 12.67
N ALA A 28 3.21 -8.26 12.03
CA ALA A 28 2.22 -9.07 12.72
C ALA A 28 2.86 -10.20 13.57
N GLU A 29 3.92 -10.83 13.06
CA GLU A 29 4.72 -11.84 13.79
C GLU A 29 5.42 -11.26 15.04
N ARG A 30 5.49 -9.92 15.15
CA ARG A 30 6.05 -9.18 16.29
C ARG A 30 4.97 -8.45 17.08
N GLU A 31 3.74 -8.95 17.01
CA GLU A 31 2.58 -8.42 17.75
C GLU A 31 2.23 -6.96 17.43
N LEU A 32 2.64 -6.47 16.25
CA LEU A 32 2.36 -5.11 15.76
C LEU A 32 1.57 -5.14 14.44
N PRO A 33 0.40 -5.81 14.39
CA PRO A 33 -0.40 -5.85 13.17
C PRO A 33 -0.88 -4.45 12.78
N LEU A 34 -0.83 -4.17 11.48
CA LEU A 34 -1.28 -2.89 10.94
C LEU A 34 -2.71 -2.97 10.42
N ASN A 35 -3.57 -2.13 10.96
CA ASN A 35 -4.93 -1.96 10.47
C ASN A 35 -4.97 -0.90 9.39
N ARG A 36 -5.72 -1.15 8.31
CA ARG A 36 -5.94 -0.18 7.24
C ARG A 36 -7.03 0.81 7.69
N ALA A 37 -6.65 2.05 7.95
CA ALA A 37 -7.59 3.08 8.39
C ALA A 37 -8.34 3.69 7.21
N GLN A 38 -7.63 4.01 6.12
CA GLN A 38 -8.22 4.60 4.93
C GLN A 38 -7.42 4.22 3.68
N SER A 39 -8.11 4.06 2.56
CA SER A 39 -7.51 3.99 1.23
C SER A 39 -8.18 4.98 0.28
N LEU A 40 -7.37 5.72 -0.47
CA LEU A 40 -7.82 6.55 -1.59
C LEU A 40 -7.41 5.85 -2.88
N ILE A 41 -8.41 5.41 -3.66
CA ILE A 41 -8.22 4.76 -4.96
C ILE A 41 -8.40 5.82 -6.05
N GLY A 42 -7.50 5.83 -7.04
CA GLY A 42 -7.58 6.74 -8.17
C GLY A 42 -6.95 6.15 -9.44
N ALA A 43 -7.03 6.92 -10.53
CA ALA A 43 -6.42 6.58 -11.80
C ALA A 43 -5.75 7.81 -12.42
N ARG A 44 -4.58 7.62 -13.03
CA ARG A 44 -3.84 8.67 -13.75
C ARG A 44 -2.88 8.07 -14.76
N LEU A 45 -2.28 8.88 -15.63
CA LEU A 45 -1.13 8.43 -16.41
C LEU A 45 0.11 8.21 -15.49
N PRO A 46 0.95 7.21 -15.78
CA PRO A 46 2.16 6.94 -15.01
C PRO A 46 3.25 8.00 -15.26
N SER A 47 4.15 8.18 -14.29
CA SER A 47 5.41 8.90 -14.52
C SER A 47 6.31 8.13 -15.51
N ARG A 48 7.40 8.76 -15.96
CA ARG A 48 8.40 8.07 -16.80
C ARG A 48 9.03 6.89 -16.04
N GLU A 49 9.40 7.05 -14.77
CA GLU A 49 9.98 5.95 -13.97
C GLU A 49 8.95 4.84 -13.73
N GLU A 50 7.72 5.20 -13.36
CA GLU A 50 6.66 4.22 -13.11
C GLU A 50 6.36 3.38 -14.36
N ALA A 51 6.28 4.01 -15.54
CA ALA A 51 6.07 3.33 -16.81
C ALA A 51 7.22 2.36 -17.14
N ALA A 52 8.47 2.79 -16.88
CA ALA A 52 9.66 1.96 -17.10
C ALA A 52 9.67 0.75 -16.16
N TRP A 53 9.46 0.94 -14.86
CA TRP A 53 9.47 -0.16 -13.90
C TRP A 53 8.28 -1.11 -14.04
N LEU A 54 7.12 -0.61 -14.48
CA LEU A 54 5.94 -1.45 -14.74
C LEU A 54 5.93 -2.09 -16.13
N LEU A 55 6.92 -1.76 -16.98
CA LEU A 55 6.99 -2.20 -18.38
C LEU A 55 5.66 -1.93 -19.11
N MET A 56 5.15 -0.70 -19.00
CA MET A 56 3.88 -0.27 -19.58
C MET A 56 4.01 1.01 -20.41
N PRO A 57 3.15 1.24 -21.42
CA PRO A 57 3.13 2.50 -22.16
C PRO A 57 2.71 3.69 -21.28
N ARG A 58 3.28 4.87 -21.53
CA ARG A 58 2.98 6.10 -20.78
C ARG A 58 1.59 6.69 -21.02
N HIS A 59 0.94 6.32 -22.12
CA HIS A 59 -0.40 6.78 -22.47
C HIS A 59 -1.51 5.86 -21.92
N MET A 60 -1.14 4.71 -21.32
CA MET A 60 -2.10 3.84 -20.66
C MET A 60 -2.25 4.23 -19.19
N PRO A 61 -3.47 4.22 -18.63
CA PRO A 61 -3.68 4.59 -17.25
C PRO A 61 -3.08 3.58 -16.27
N ALA A 62 -2.60 4.09 -15.15
CA ALA A 62 -2.25 3.33 -13.98
C ALA A 62 -3.29 3.57 -12.88
N LEU A 63 -3.64 2.51 -12.15
CA LEU A 63 -4.40 2.60 -10.92
C LEU A 63 -3.46 2.95 -9.77
N THR A 64 -3.88 3.88 -8.92
CA THR A 64 -3.11 4.31 -7.75
C THR A 64 -3.91 4.09 -6.48
N VAL A 65 -3.24 3.67 -5.42
CA VAL A 65 -3.83 3.65 -4.07
C VAL A 65 -2.87 4.29 -3.09
N LEU A 66 -3.38 5.27 -2.35
CA LEU A 66 -2.73 5.80 -1.15
C LEU A 66 -3.43 5.20 0.06
N THR A 67 -2.68 4.59 0.97
CA THR A 67 -3.22 3.95 2.16
C THR A 67 -2.57 4.50 3.41
N VAL A 68 -3.40 4.87 4.39
CA VAL A 68 -2.98 5.15 5.75
C VAL A 68 -3.27 3.92 6.61
N SER A 69 -2.26 3.49 7.35
CA SER A 69 -2.38 2.37 8.28
C SER A 69 -1.98 2.75 9.69
N CYS A 70 -2.74 2.22 10.64
CA CYS A 70 -2.56 2.45 12.06
C CYS A 70 -2.06 1.20 12.79
N ASP A 71 -1.38 1.43 13.90
CA ASP A 71 -1.03 0.39 14.86
C ASP A 71 -2.27 -0.05 15.69
N PRO A 72 -2.14 -1.05 16.60
CA PRO A 72 -3.25 -1.47 17.46
C PRO A 72 -3.80 -0.37 18.38
N ALA A 73 -3.00 0.66 18.68
CA ALA A 73 -3.42 1.82 19.47
C ALA A 73 -4.15 2.89 18.61
N GLY A 74 -4.38 2.62 17.32
CA GLY A 74 -5.06 3.53 16.40
C GLY A 74 -4.18 4.67 15.87
N GLN A 75 -2.87 4.67 16.19
CA GLN A 75 -1.97 5.73 15.76
C GLN A 75 -1.49 5.48 14.32
N PRO A 76 -1.53 6.49 13.43
CA PRO A 76 -0.98 6.35 12.07
C PRO A 76 0.51 6.03 12.09
N VAL A 77 0.91 4.97 11.38
CA VAL A 77 2.29 4.46 11.35
C VAL A 77 2.83 4.22 9.96
N GLU A 78 1.97 3.99 8.98
CA GLU A 78 2.35 3.73 7.60
C GLU A 78 1.56 4.63 6.67
N LEU A 79 2.27 5.27 5.75
CA LEU A 79 1.72 5.76 4.50
C LEU A 79 2.28 4.91 3.35
N SER A 80 1.42 4.18 2.65
CA SER A 80 1.82 3.42 1.46
C SER A 80 1.18 3.96 0.19
N ARG A 81 1.97 3.97 -0.89
CA ARG A 81 1.53 4.35 -2.23
C ARG A 81 1.78 3.19 -3.19
N SER A 82 0.72 2.64 -3.75
CA SER A 82 0.82 1.62 -4.80
C SER A 82 0.43 2.18 -6.15
N VAL A 83 1.13 1.74 -7.20
CA VAL A 83 0.83 2.02 -8.60
C VAL A 83 0.78 0.70 -9.36
N SER A 84 -0.35 0.45 -10.02
CA SER A 84 -0.65 -0.79 -10.73
C SER A 84 -1.07 -0.49 -12.16
N ARG A 85 -0.70 -1.38 -13.09
CA ARG A 85 -1.15 -1.35 -14.48
C ARG A 85 -2.67 -1.56 -14.55
N ALA A 86 -3.42 -0.59 -15.07
CA ALA A 86 -4.88 -0.71 -15.14
C ALA A 86 -5.34 -1.81 -16.12
N ASP A 87 -4.52 -2.13 -17.12
CA ASP A 87 -4.76 -3.21 -18.10
C ASP A 87 -4.51 -4.61 -17.52
N ARG A 88 -3.96 -4.73 -16.31
CA ARG A 88 -3.58 -6.02 -15.70
C ARG A 88 -3.99 -6.17 -14.24
N PHE A 89 -4.70 -5.19 -13.67
CA PHE A 89 -5.01 -5.15 -12.24
C PHE A 89 -6.39 -4.55 -12.00
N GLN A 90 -7.11 -5.09 -11.03
CA GLN A 90 -8.40 -4.60 -10.58
C GLN A 90 -8.46 -4.55 -9.05
N TYR A 91 -9.17 -3.57 -8.49
CA TYR A 91 -9.52 -3.54 -7.07
C TYR A 91 -10.94 -4.05 -6.89
N GLN A 92 -11.11 -4.99 -5.95
CA GLN A 92 -12.42 -5.40 -5.47
C GLN A 92 -12.60 -4.83 -4.06
N VAL A 93 -13.73 -4.15 -3.84
CA VAL A 93 -14.10 -3.59 -2.55
C VAL A 93 -15.38 -4.29 -2.12
N ALA A 94 -15.29 -5.06 -1.03
CA ALA A 94 -16.45 -5.64 -0.38
C ALA A 94 -16.84 -4.77 0.81
N THR A 95 -18.07 -4.29 0.83
CA THR A 95 -18.66 -3.63 1.99
C THR A 95 -19.56 -4.65 2.70
N PRO A 96 -19.38 -4.91 4.01
CA PRO A 96 -20.28 -5.80 4.72
C PRO A 96 -21.71 -5.27 4.67
N PHE A 97 -22.66 -6.12 4.31
CA PHE A 97 -24.08 -5.81 4.46
C PHE A 97 -24.38 -5.69 5.95
N LYS A 98 -24.89 -4.53 6.37
CA LYS A 98 -25.47 -4.38 7.71
C LYS A 98 -26.94 -4.80 7.62
N THR A 99 -27.30 -5.91 8.23
CA THR A 99 -28.70 -6.25 8.48
C THR A 99 -29.21 -5.34 9.58
N THR A 100 -30.18 -4.48 9.26
CA THR A 100 -30.91 -3.65 10.23
C THR A 100 -31.85 -4.50 11.06
#